data_AF-A0A2E2CRG2-F1
#
_entry.id   AF-A0A2E2CRG2-F1
#
_cell.length_a   1.000
_cell.length_b   1.000
_cell.length_c   1.000
_cell.angle_alpha   90.00
_cell.angle_beta   90.00
_cell.angle_gamma   90.00
#
_symmetry.space_group_name_H-M   'P 1'
#
loop_
_entity.id
_entity.type
_entity.pdbx_description
1 polymer ?
#
loop_
_entity_poly.entity_id
_entity_poly.type
_entity_poly.pdbx_seq_one_letter_code
_entity_poly.pdbx_strand_id
1 'polypeptide(L)'
;MASIEEINNCWGDILLTLEHPHCIMQGIQHPRKSPEQGEEAVVAVVEFLSAFTLFLMILTAFMSLAQLELGSNDPYSDLIDRSAVDGLDRLTNGEGWYVPYVDGVRDQANATEEWHLVPVTKLYEGVLQPGIISNGLLDLERIDALSNVSIEAMTGGLGLSDDLKVRLVIQVESSSNTSRIGQVLFDGGSDRATASTSSVASRTFISGDDVISVSLEVHDGGKAPKVLRITEISPRPSNGAPEWIEVQNYNGFALSLKGWSFERSGTAGSSDYLYKDGVIPGGGIALFSGDPNSQEIGNASVVYDLGSTGFLGVGSVSGLDDNTGRLRMLFAQEDEGQGSQVCKIEWTASSGILLDNTIVWNGGPPSQSGSWDVSDSPTPGEA
;
A
#
# COMPACT_ATOMS: atom_id res chain seq x y z
N MET A 1 33.26 24.02 -34.97
CA MET A 1 33.06 23.64 -36.39
C MET A 1 31.56 23.67 -36.64
N ALA A 2 30.97 24.52 -37.46
CA ALA A 2 31.45 25.65 -38.24
C ALA A 2 30.30 26.67 -38.40
N SER A 3 30.70 27.94 -38.40
CA SER A 3 30.00 29.18 -38.70
C SER A 3 29.74 29.38 -40.21
N ILE A 4 28.98 30.44 -40.54
CA ILE A 4 29.08 31.40 -41.69
C ILE A 4 27.66 31.67 -42.26
N GLU A 5 27.02 32.83 -41.99
CA GLU A 5 27.14 34.16 -42.65
C GLU A 5 26.49 34.22 -44.06
N GLU A 6 25.45 35.08 -44.21
CA GLU A 6 25.41 36.24 -45.15
C GLU A 6 25.00 35.85 -46.60
N ILE A 7 24.38 36.64 -47.49
CA ILE A 7 23.93 38.03 -47.59
C ILE A 7 23.08 38.17 -48.88
N ASN A 8 22.10 39.08 -48.83
CA ASN A 8 21.59 40.05 -49.83
C ASN A 8 21.19 39.74 -51.29
N ASN A 9 20.05 40.39 -51.60
CA ASN A 9 19.74 41.30 -52.71
C ASN A 9 19.76 40.80 -54.16
N CYS A 10 18.72 41.16 -54.92
CA CYS A 10 18.54 42.45 -55.59
C CYS A 10 17.32 42.29 -56.56
N TRP A 11 16.43 43.24 -56.78
CA TRP A 11 16.42 44.36 -57.75
C TRP A 11 15.00 44.96 -57.57
N GLY A 12 14.67 46.26 -57.53
CA GLY A 12 15.18 47.50 -58.13
C GLY A 12 13.92 48.29 -58.54
N ASP A 13 13.83 49.60 -58.73
CA ASP A 13 14.71 50.76 -58.53
C ASP A 13 13.87 52.01 -58.95
N ILE A 14 14.37 53.22 -58.67
CA ILE A 14 14.04 54.56 -59.23
C ILE A 14 12.98 55.42 -58.46
N LEU A 15 13.31 56.46 -57.65
CA LEU A 15 14.01 57.78 -57.80
C LEU A 15 13.13 58.98 -58.23
N LEU A 16 12.98 59.98 -57.34
CA LEU A 16 13.32 61.43 -57.48
C LEU A 16 12.37 62.46 -56.79
N THR A 17 12.91 63.08 -55.72
CA THR A 17 13.01 64.54 -55.36
C THR A 17 11.75 65.42 -55.25
N LEU A 18 11.42 65.99 -54.07
CA LEU A 18 11.96 67.17 -53.33
C LEU A 18 11.38 68.54 -53.78
N GLU A 19 10.57 69.20 -52.92
CA GLU A 19 10.72 70.58 -52.40
C GLU A 19 9.44 71.09 -51.67
N HIS A 20 9.61 71.89 -50.62
CA HIS A 20 8.62 72.60 -49.76
C HIS A 20 8.44 74.06 -50.25
N PRO A 21 7.38 74.88 -49.94
CA PRO A 21 6.99 75.26 -48.56
C PRO A 21 5.53 75.77 -48.30
N HIS A 22 5.32 76.21 -47.05
CA HIS A 22 4.19 76.87 -46.37
C HIS A 22 3.47 78.06 -47.08
N CYS A 23 2.19 78.29 -46.73
CA CYS A 23 1.61 79.51 -46.08
C CYS A 23 0.24 80.01 -46.63
N ILE A 24 -0.80 79.90 -45.78
CA ILE A 24 -1.94 80.81 -45.44
C ILE A 24 -2.84 81.40 -46.56
N MET A 25 -4.17 81.20 -46.41
CA MET A 25 -5.20 82.25 -46.47
C MET A 25 -6.55 81.77 -45.92
N GLN A 26 -7.26 82.70 -45.28
CA GLN A 26 -8.48 82.59 -44.47
C GLN A 26 -9.77 82.32 -45.26
N GLY A 27 -10.78 81.75 -44.57
CA GLY A 27 -12.07 82.43 -44.47
C GLY A 27 -13.36 81.67 -44.85
N ILE A 28 -14.21 81.47 -43.82
CA ILE A 28 -15.70 81.54 -43.82
C ILE A 28 -16.44 80.22 -44.23
N GLN A 29 -16.87 79.39 -43.25
CA GLN A 29 -18.24 79.25 -42.64
C GLN A 29 -19.36 78.91 -43.64
N HIS A 30 -20.30 77.98 -43.49
CA HIS A 30 -20.92 77.10 -42.46
C HIS A 30 -21.91 76.16 -43.26
N PRO A 31 -22.81 75.29 -42.73
CA PRO A 31 -22.96 74.62 -41.43
C PRO A 31 -23.40 73.11 -41.47
N ARG A 32 -23.24 72.44 -40.31
CA ARG A 32 -24.08 71.40 -39.66
C ARG A 32 -24.61 70.17 -40.43
N LYS A 33 -24.17 68.99 -39.95
CA LYS A 33 -25.04 67.95 -39.37
C LYS A 33 -24.27 67.18 -38.27
N SER A 34 -24.92 66.97 -37.13
CA SER A 34 -24.43 66.36 -35.90
C SER A 34 -24.17 64.84 -36.01
N PRO A 35 -23.25 64.29 -35.20
CA PRO A 35 -23.33 62.90 -34.77
C PRO A 35 -23.17 62.71 -33.24
N GLU A 36 -23.55 63.66 -32.38
CA GLU A 36 -23.35 63.50 -30.93
C GLU A 36 -24.20 62.37 -30.29
N GLN A 37 -25.32 61.99 -30.90
CA GLN A 37 -26.24 60.98 -30.33
C GLN A 37 -25.77 59.53 -30.52
N GLY A 38 -24.88 59.27 -31.48
CA GLY A 38 -24.34 57.94 -31.75
C GLY A 38 -23.15 57.60 -30.84
N GLU A 39 -22.35 58.60 -30.48
CA GLU A 39 -21.19 58.42 -29.60
C GLU A 39 -21.63 58.16 -28.15
N GLU A 40 -22.66 58.85 -27.65
CA GLU A 40 -23.18 58.64 -26.28
C GLU A 40 -23.77 57.23 -26.09
N ALA A 41 -24.46 56.70 -27.11
CA ALA A 41 -24.99 55.34 -27.09
C ALA A 41 -23.86 54.28 -27.15
N VAL A 42 -22.81 54.51 -27.94
CA VAL A 42 -21.66 53.60 -28.03
C VAL A 42 -20.83 53.64 -26.74
N VAL A 43 -20.63 54.82 -26.15
CA VAL A 43 -19.95 54.99 -24.85
C VAL A 43 -20.72 54.25 -23.74
N ALA A 44 -22.05 54.40 -23.68
CA ALA A 44 -22.86 53.69 -22.69
C ALA A 44 -22.79 52.16 -22.86
N VAL A 45 -22.74 51.65 -24.09
CA VAL A 45 -22.59 50.21 -24.37
C VAL A 45 -21.19 49.72 -23.96
N VAL A 46 -20.13 50.49 -24.26
CA VAL A 46 -18.75 50.14 -23.87
C VAL A 46 -18.56 50.20 -22.35
N GLU A 47 -19.14 51.19 -21.67
CA GLU A 47 -19.13 51.30 -20.21
C GLU A 47 -19.88 50.13 -19.57
N PHE A 48 -21.04 49.74 -20.11
CA PHE A 48 -21.76 48.56 -19.65
C PHE A 48 -20.97 47.26 -19.87
N LEU A 49 -20.38 47.06 -21.06
CA LEU A 49 -19.57 45.88 -21.35
C LEU A 49 -18.29 45.82 -20.51
N SER A 50 -17.63 46.95 -20.27
CA SER A 50 -16.44 47.01 -19.43
C SER A 50 -16.78 46.79 -17.95
N ALA A 51 -17.87 47.37 -17.44
CA ALA A 51 -18.36 47.11 -16.10
C ALA A 51 -18.81 45.64 -15.92
N PHE A 52 -19.46 45.06 -16.93
CA PHE A 52 -19.90 43.66 -16.91
C PHE A 52 -18.73 42.69 -16.97
N THR A 53 -17.72 42.95 -17.80
CA THR A 53 -16.50 42.13 -17.85
C THR A 53 -15.70 42.25 -16.55
N LEU A 54 -15.63 43.44 -15.95
CA LEU A 54 -14.97 43.65 -14.65
C LEU A 54 -15.75 42.95 -13.53
N PHE A 55 -17.08 43.00 -13.54
CA PHE A 55 -17.92 42.24 -12.62
C PHE A 55 -17.72 40.73 -12.77
N LEU A 56 -17.68 40.21 -14.00
CA LEU A 56 -17.41 38.79 -14.24
C LEU A 56 -16.00 38.40 -13.78
N MET A 57 -14.99 39.23 -14.01
CA MET A 57 -13.64 39.00 -13.49
C MET A 57 -13.59 38.98 -11.96
N ILE A 58 -14.32 39.88 -11.30
CA ILE A 58 -14.41 39.87 -9.83
C ILE A 58 -15.17 38.63 -9.34
N LEU A 59 -16.26 38.24 -10.00
CA LEU A 59 -17.05 37.07 -9.63
C LEU A 59 -16.25 35.78 -9.77
N THR A 60 -15.51 35.63 -10.88
CA THR A 60 -14.64 34.46 -11.08
C THR A 60 -13.48 34.44 -10.10
N ALA A 61 -12.85 35.59 -9.83
CA ALA A 61 -11.80 35.71 -8.81
C ALA A 61 -12.32 35.38 -7.41
N PHE A 62 -13.51 35.87 -7.05
CA PHE A 62 -14.14 35.61 -5.76
C PHE A 62 -14.52 34.14 -5.59
N MET A 63 -15.15 33.52 -6.60
CA MET A 63 -15.48 32.09 -6.54
C MET A 63 -14.22 31.21 -6.49
N SER A 64 -13.14 31.63 -7.17
CA SER A 64 -11.84 30.93 -7.10
C SER A 64 -11.20 31.05 -5.72
N LEU A 65 -11.28 32.22 -5.09
CA LEU A 65 -10.77 32.45 -3.74
C LEU A 65 -11.60 31.71 -2.67
N ALA A 66 -12.92 31.69 -2.80
CA ALA A 66 -13.81 30.96 -1.90
C ALA A 66 -13.54 29.44 -1.95
N GLN A 67 -13.26 28.89 -3.13
CA GLN A 67 -12.84 27.48 -3.28
C GLN A 67 -11.48 27.20 -2.63
N LEU A 68 -10.57 28.19 -2.58
CA LEU A 68 -9.28 28.07 -1.90
C LEU A 68 -9.40 28.17 -0.37
N GLU A 69 -10.29 29.01 0.15
CA GLU A 69 -10.44 29.21 1.61
C GLU A 69 -11.31 28.14 2.29
N LEU A 70 -12.33 27.60 1.61
CA LEU A 70 -13.27 26.63 2.18
C LEU A 70 -12.94 25.17 1.83
N GLY A 71 -11.99 24.93 0.91
CA GLY A 71 -11.68 23.60 0.41
C GLY A 71 -12.82 22.97 -0.41
N SER A 72 -12.63 21.72 -0.84
CA SER A 72 -13.72 20.93 -1.42
C SER A 72 -14.66 20.47 -0.31
N ASN A 73 -15.92 20.88 -0.36
CA ASN A 73 -16.97 20.38 0.54
C ASN A 73 -17.41 18.97 0.09
N ASP A 74 -16.54 17.98 0.30
CA ASP A 74 -16.79 16.57 0.00
C ASP A 74 -16.92 15.78 1.30
N PRO A 75 -18.14 15.37 1.68
CA PRO A 75 -18.37 14.60 2.91
C PRO A 75 -17.55 13.31 3.02
N TYR A 76 -17.16 12.71 1.89
CA TYR A 76 -16.35 11.50 1.89
C TYR A 76 -14.89 11.81 2.26
N SER A 77 -14.33 12.88 1.70
CA SER A 77 -13.00 13.37 2.10
C SER A 77 -12.97 13.76 3.57
N ASP A 78 -13.98 14.49 4.06
CA ASP A 78 -14.09 14.88 5.47
C ASP A 78 -14.13 13.66 6.41
N LEU A 79 -14.80 12.58 5.98
CA LEU A 79 -14.84 11.34 6.73
C LEU A 79 -13.46 10.68 6.82
N ILE A 80 -12.71 10.63 5.71
CA ILE A 80 -11.36 10.04 5.68
C ILE A 80 -10.40 10.87 6.53
N ASP A 81 -10.46 12.20 6.44
CA ASP A 81 -9.65 13.11 7.25
C ASP A 81 -9.90 12.91 8.74
N ARG A 82 -11.18 12.87 9.12
CA ARG A 82 -11.56 12.58 10.51
C ARG A 82 -11.10 11.19 10.94
N SER A 83 -11.22 10.19 10.08
CA SER A 83 -10.84 8.81 10.38
C SER A 83 -9.34 8.68 10.64
N ALA A 84 -8.50 9.40 9.89
CA ALA A 84 -7.06 9.44 10.13
C ALA A 84 -6.72 10.08 11.49
N VAL A 85 -7.35 11.21 11.82
CA VAL A 85 -7.12 11.90 13.11
C VAL A 85 -7.64 11.09 14.30
N ASP A 86 -8.90 10.62 14.24
CA ASP A 86 -9.52 9.83 15.31
C ASP A 86 -8.79 8.48 15.48
N GLY A 87 -8.36 7.86 14.39
CA GLY A 87 -7.58 6.62 14.41
C GLY A 87 -6.20 6.81 15.03
N LEU A 88 -5.47 7.87 14.66
CA LEU A 88 -4.18 8.18 15.28
C LEU A 88 -4.33 8.52 16.76
N ASP A 89 -5.37 9.26 17.15
CA ASP A 89 -5.65 9.55 18.56
C ASP A 89 -5.88 8.25 19.32
N ARG A 90 -6.75 7.36 18.85
CA ARG A 90 -7.00 6.06 19.49
C ARG A 90 -5.74 5.21 19.66
N LEU A 91 -4.87 5.18 18.64
CA LEU A 91 -3.60 4.46 18.69
C LEU A 91 -2.64 5.08 19.71
N THR A 92 -2.66 6.40 19.87
CA THR A 92 -1.64 7.16 20.62
C THR A 92 -2.13 7.77 21.94
N ASN A 93 -3.35 7.45 22.39
CA ASN A 93 -3.94 8.01 23.61
C ASN A 93 -3.86 7.03 24.81
N GLY A 94 -3.48 5.77 24.60
CA GLY A 94 -3.33 4.82 25.70
C GLY A 94 -2.70 3.49 25.31
N GLU A 95 -2.82 2.54 26.24
CA GLU A 95 -2.22 1.20 26.16
C GLU A 95 -2.98 0.29 25.19
N GLY A 96 -4.25 0.58 24.93
CA GLY A 96 -5.12 -0.29 24.15
C GLY A 96 -5.70 -1.41 25.01
N TRP A 97 -6.57 -2.22 24.42
CA TRP A 97 -7.34 -3.22 25.14
C TRP A 97 -7.70 -4.40 24.23
N TYR A 98 -7.49 -5.61 24.73
CA TYR A 98 -7.86 -6.85 24.04
C TYR A 98 -8.95 -7.58 24.82
N VAL A 99 -9.97 -8.06 24.10
CA VAL A 99 -11.06 -8.87 24.64
C VAL A 99 -11.17 -10.16 23.81
N PRO A 100 -10.87 -11.34 24.38
CA PRO A 100 -10.99 -12.60 23.66
C PRO A 100 -12.45 -12.98 23.40
N TYR A 101 -12.69 -13.75 22.34
CA TYR A 101 -13.95 -14.46 22.16
C TYR A 101 -13.85 -15.88 22.73
N VAL A 102 -14.90 -16.30 23.41
CA VAL A 102 -15.12 -17.70 23.82
C VAL A 102 -16.49 -18.10 23.30
N ASP A 103 -16.54 -19.13 22.45
CA ASP A 103 -17.76 -19.60 21.79
C ASP A 103 -18.55 -18.50 21.06
N GLY A 104 -17.83 -17.54 20.46
CA GLY A 104 -18.42 -16.41 19.73
C GLY A 104 -18.96 -15.28 20.62
N VAL A 105 -18.77 -15.37 21.94
CA VAL A 105 -19.19 -14.34 22.91
C VAL A 105 -17.95 -13.66 23.48
N ARG A 106 -18.03 -12.33 23.68
CA ARG A 106 -16.94 -11.56 24.28
C ARG A 106 -16.73 -11.99 25.73
N ASP A 107 -15.52 -12.42 26.05
CA ASP A 107 -15.13 -12.76 27.40
C ASP A 107 -14.44 -11.56 28.05
N GLN A 108 -15.26 -10.71 28.67
CA GLN A 108 -14.78 -9.51 29.35
C GLN A 108 -13.93 -9.83 30.59
N ALA A 109 -14.05 -11.03 31.17
CA ALA A 109 -13.33 -11.39 32.39
C ALA A 109 -11.84 -11.66 32.11
N ASN A 110 -11.52 -12.12 30.90
CA ASN A 110 -10.16 -12.39 30.44
C ASN A 110 -9.61 -11.27 29.55
N ALA A 111 -10.22 -10.09 29.59
CA ALA A 111 -9.75 -8.93 28.85
C ALA A 111 -8.50 -8.31 29.50
N THR A 112 -7.61 -7.75 28.68
CA THR A 112 -6.30 -7.26 29.15
C THR A 112 -5.80 -6.05 28.36
N GLU A 113 -5.10 -5.16 29.06
CA GLU A 113 -4.28 -4.04 28.53
C GLU A 113 -2.97 -4.57 27.90
N GLU A 114 -2.53 -5.76 28.32
CA GLU A 114 -1.29 -6.43 27.92
C GLU A 114 -1.44 -7.22 26.61
N TRP A 115 -2.14 -6.63 25.64
CA TRP A 115 -2.43 -7.28 24.36
C TRP A 115 -1.16 -7.63 23.57
N HIS A 116 -0.09 -6.87 23.76
CA HIS A 116 1.21 -7.06 23.09
C HIS A 116 1.92 -8.36 23.49
N LEU A 117 1.52 -8.96 24.63
CA LEU A 117 2.02 -10.25 25.10
C LEU A 117 1.18 -11.43 24.62
N VAL A 118 0.03 -11.17 23.99
CA VAL A 118 -0.88 -12.20 23.51
C VAL A 118 -0.36 -12.77 22.17
N PRO A 119 -0.20 -14.09 22.03
CA PRO A 119 0.23 -14.70 20.78
C PRO A 119 -0.71 -14.36 19.62
N VAL A 120 -0.17 -14.19 18.41
CA VAL A 120 -0.90 -13.85 17.18
C VAL A 120 -2.16 -14.70 16.96
N THR A 121 -2.07 -16.02 17.21
CA THR A 121 -3.17 -16.97 17.01
C THR A 121 -4.34 -16.71 17.94
N LYS A 122 -4.07 -16.21 19.15
CA LYS A 122 -5.09 -15.81 20.12
C LYS A 122 -5.58 -14.41 19.88
N LEU A 123 -4.70 -13.49 19.53
CA LEU A 123 -5.08 -12.11 19.22
C LEU A 123 -6.09 -12.04 18.06
N TYR A 124 -5.96 -12.95 17.09
CA TYR A 124 -6.90 -13.13 15.98
C TYR A 124 -8.29 -13.65 16.39
N GLU A 125 -8.42 -14.27 17.56
CA GLU A 125 -9.68 -14.83 18.10
C GLU A 125 -10.42 -13.84 19.01
N GLY A 126 -10.17 -12.53 18.90
CA GLY A 126 -10.77 -11.53 19.78
C GLY A 126 -11.01 -10.16 19.12
N VAL A 127 -11.35 -9.18 19.95
CA VAL A 127 -11.41 -7.76 19.57
C VAL A 127 -10.24 -7.05 20.20
N LEU A 128 -9.49 -6.33 19.38
CA LEU A 128 -8.38 -5.50 19.81
C LEU A 128 -8.67 -4.04 19.49
N GLN A 129 -8.49 -3.16 20.46
CA GLN A 129 -8.17 -1.76 20.22
C GLN A 129 -6.68 -1.58 20.49
N PRO A 130 -5.83 -1.38 19.46
CA PRO A 130 -4.40 -1.25 19.66
C PRO A 130 -4.07 0.11 20.31
N GLY A 131 -3.03 0.12 21.12
CA GLY A 131 -2.49 1.32 21.73
C GLY A 131 -0.99 1.17 21.97
N ILE A 132 -0.21 2.18 21.60
CA ILE A 132 1.27 2.13 21.62
C ILE A 132 1.89 2.99 22.72
N ILE A 133 1.08 3.51 23.64
CA ILE A 133 1.52 4.35 24.74
C ILE A 133 1.35 3.60 26.06
N SER A 134 2.38 3.58 26.90
CA SER A 134 2.27 3.19 28.31
C SER A 134 2.79 4.30 29.21
N ASN A 135 2.08 4.58 30.30
CA ASN A 135 2.44 5.64 31.26
C ASN A 135 2.70 7.03 30.61
N GLY A 136 2.02 7.32 29.50
CA GLY A 136 2.17 8.59 28.76
C GLY A 136 3.42 8.68 27.88
N LEU A 137 4.18 7.59 27.74
CA LEU A 137 5.35 7.49 26.87
C LEU A 137 5.12 6.42 25.80
N LEU A 138 5.86 6.55 24.69
CA LEU A 138 5.84 5.55 23.62
C LEU A 138 6.47 4.24 24.12
N ASP A 139 5.74 3.14 23.95
CA ASP A 139 6.15 1.80 24.37
C ASP A 139 6.63 1.00 23.15
N LEU A 140 7.93 0.68 23.14
CA LEU A 140 8.57 -0.03 22.02
C LEU A 140 8.13 -1.50 21.95
N GLU A 141 7.84 -2.14 23.08
CA GLU A 141 7.38 -3.54 23.08
C GLU A 141 6.01 -3.66 22.41
N ARG A 142 5.14 -2.67 22.61
CA ARG A 142 3.84 -2.56 21.92
C ARG A 142 3.99 -2.28 20.44
N ILE A 143 4.99 -1.49 20.03
CA ILE A 143 5.29 -1.24 18.61
C ILE A 143 5.77 -2.53 17.94
N ASP A 144 6.69 -3.26 18.55
CA ASP A 144 7.20 -4.53 18.02
C ASP A 144 6.06 -5.56 17.88
N ALA A 145 5.14 -5.58 18.85
CA ALA A 145 3.97 -6.45 18.84
C ALA A 145 2.91 -6.08 17.80
N LEU A 146 2.98 -4.92 17.14
CA LEU A 146 2.08 -4.59 16.02
C LEU A 146 2.21 -5.60 14.87
N SER A 147 3.35 -6.28 14.76
CA SER A 147 3.53 -7.39 13.82
C SER A 147 2.56 -8.55 14.06
N ASN A 148 2.06 -8.73 15.28
CA ASN A 148 1.05 -9.75 15.60
C ASN A 148 -0.39 -9.26 15.36
N VAL A 149 -0.60 -7.98 15.07
CA VAL A 149 -1.93 -7.40 14.84
C VAL A 149 -2.30 -7.55 13.38
N SER A 150 -3.49 -8.10 13.08
CA SER A 150 -3.95 -8.17 11.70
C SER A 150 -4.44 -6.81 11.21
N ILE A 151 -4.43 -6.59 9.89
CA ILE A 151 -4.93 -5.35 9.30
C ILE A 151 -6.39 -5.11 9.69
N GLU A 152 -7.21 -6.17 9.70
CA GLU A 152 -8.63 -6.11 10.08
C GLU A 152 -8.80 -5.74 11.56
N ALA A 153 -7.96 -6.29 12.43
CA ALA A 153 -7.95 -5.94 13.86
C ALA A 153 -7.51 -4.49 14.07
N MET A 154 -6.52 -4.01 13.30
CA MET A 154 -6.08 -2.61 13.32
C MET A 154 -7.21 -1.69 12.85
N THR A 155 -7.79 -1.90 11.67
CA THR A 155 -8.85 -1.04 11.14
C THR A 155 -10.09 -1.03 12.03
N GLY A 156 -10.53 -2.21 12.48
CA GLY A 156 -11.67 -2.34 13.39
C GLY A 156 -11.41 -1.73 14.77
N GLY A 157 -10.20 -1.91 15.32
CA GLY A 157 -9.78 -1.37 16.61
C GLY A 157 -9.69 0.16 16.61
N LEU A 158 -9.23 0.75 15.50
CA LEU A 158 -9.23 2.20 15.31
C LEU A 158 -10.62 2.76 14.99
N GLY A 159 -11.61 1.91 14.74
CA GLY A 159 -12.99 2.30 14.45
C GLY A 159 -13.18 2.88 13.06
N LEU A 160 -12.39 2.42 12.10
CA LEU A 160 -12.50 2.78 10.69
C LEU A 160 -13.62 1.97 10.04
N SER A 161 -14.22 2.53 8.99
CA SER A 161 -15.18 1.80 8.16
C SER A 161 -14.51 0.67 7.37
N ASP A 162 -15.25 -0.40 7.05
CA ASP A 162 -14.71 -1.61 6.40
C ASP A 162 -14.14 -1.37 4.98
N ASP A 163 -14.62 -0.32 4.31
CA ASP A 163 -14.16 0.12 2.99
C ASP A 163 -12.82 0.87 3.04
N LEU A 164 -12.43 1.39 4.21
CA LEU A 164 -11.17 2.08 4.39
C LEU A 164 -10.02 1.10 4.65
N LYS A 165 -8.84 1.51 4.23
CA LYS A 165 -7.58 0.81 4.48
C LYS A 165 -6.59 1.76 5.14
N VAL A 166 -5.55 1.18 5.73
CA VAL A 166 -4.54 1.92 6.49
C VAL A 166 -3.14 1.58 6.03
N ARG A 167 -2.25 2.56 6.18
CA ARG A 167 -0.81 2.35 6.29
C ARG A 167 -0.32 3.04 7.56
N LEU A 168 0.39 2.29 8.39
CA LEU A 168 1.02 2.79 9.60
C LEU A 168 2.53 2.76 9.42
N VAL A 169 3.16 3.92 9.59
CA VAL A 169 4.62 4.06 9.59
C VAL A 169 5.06 4.68 10.90
N ILE A 170 5.98 4.02 11.59
CA ILE A 170 6.63 4.52 12.79
C ILE A 170 8.13 4.56 12.53
N GLN A 171 8.74 5.73 12.65
CA GLN A 171 10.15 5.92 12.33
C GLN A 171 10.84 6.92 13.24
N VAL A 172 12.15 6.75 13.41
CA VAL A 172 13.00 7.69 14.14
C VAL A 172 13.39 8.84 13.21
N GLU A 173 12.88 10.04 13.48
CA GLU A 173 13.15 11.27 12.70
C GLU A 173 14.47 11.92 13.09
N SER A 174 14.80 11.90 14.39
CA SER A 174 16.07 12.42 14.87
C SER A 174 16.54 11.65 16.10
N SER A 175 17.85 11.57 16.30
CA SER A 175 18.47 10.88 17.43
C SER A 175 19.86 11.45 17.66
N SER A 176 20.37 11.38 18.89
CA SER A 176 21.78 11.63 19.21
C SER A 176 22.70 10.60 18.53
N ASN A 177 22.19 9.41 18.23
CA ASN A 177 22.87 8.36 17.48
C ASN A 177 22.51 8.44 15.99
N THR A 178 23.46 8.85 15.15
CA THR A 178 23.24 9.03 13.70
C THR A 178 22.84 7.76 12.97
N SER A 179 23.19 6.57 13.49
CA SER A 179 22.78 5.28 12.88
C SER A 179 21.29 4.97 13.01
N ARG A 180 20.60 5.63 13.94
CA ARG A 180 19.17 5.44 14.19
C ARG A 180 18.30 6.41 13.42
N ILE A 181 18.85 7.50 12.90
CA ILE A 181 18.09 8.47 12.11
C ILE A 181 17.59 7.77 10.84
N GLY A 182 16.27 7.80 10.62
CA GLY A 182 15.60 7.10 9.53
C GLY A 182 15.33 5.61 9.79
N GLN A 183 15.63 5.10 10.99
CA GLN A 183 15.26 3.73 11.36
C GLN A 183 13.73 3.61 11.40
N VAL A 184 13.20 2.71 10.58
CA VAL A 184 11.78 2.32 10.61
C VAL A 184 11.58 1.33 11.75
N LEU A 185 10.75 1.70 12.71
CA LEU A 185 10.34 0.84 13.83
C LEU A 185 9.14 -0.03 13.42
N PHE A 186 8.28 0.48 12.54
CA PHE A 186 7.17 -0.27 11.97
C PHE A 186 6.75 0.31 10.61
N ASP A 187 6.49 -0.54 9.62
CA ASP A 187 5.82 -0.16 8.36
C ASP A 187 4.89 -1.31 7.94
N GLY A 188 3.58 -1.06 7.99
CA GLY A 188 2.58 -2.06 7.68
C GLY A 188 1.33 -1.44 7.09
N GLY A 189 0.55 -2.25 6.37
CA GLY A 189 -0.72 -1.85 5.78
C GLY A 189 -0.74 -1.97 4.26
N SER A 190 -1.62 -1.21 3.62
CA SER A 190 -1.79 -1.20 2.15
C SER A 190 -1.13 0.00 1.50
N ASP A 191 -0.79 -0.15 0.22
CA ASP A 191 -0.36 0.98 -0.61
C ASP A 191 -1.58 1.78 -1.09
N ARG A 192 -1.41 3.10 -1.21
CA ARG A 192 -2.34 4.05 -1.83
C ARG A 192 -2.42 3.95 -3.36
N ALA A 193 -1.67 3.05 -4.00
CA ALA A 193 -1.55 2.97 -5.46
C ALA A 193 -2.89 2.93 -6.22
N THR A 194 -3.95 2.41 -5.59
CA THR A 194 -5.31 2.34 -6.16
C THR A 194 -6.32 3.26 -5.45
N ALA A 195 -5.87 4.13 -4.55
CA ALA A 195 -6.72 5.08 -3.82
C ALA A 195 -7.14 6.27 -4.67
N SER A 196 -8.41 6.65 -4.59
CA SER A 196 -8.91 7.94 -5.08
C SER A 196 -8.73 9.05 -4.05
N THR A 197 -8.87 8.72 -2.76
CA THR A 197 -8.79 9.67 -1.65
C THR A 197 -7.98 9.08 -0.51
N SER A 198 -7.10 9.88 0.07
CA SER A 198 -6.35 9.52 1.27
C SER A 198 -6.14 10.70 2.20
N SER A 199 -5.97 10.41 3.48
CA SER A 199 -5.59 11.37 4.50
C SER A 199 -4.50 10.80 5.39
N VAL A 200 -3.63 11.66 5.89
CA VAL A 200 -2.51 11.27 6.76
C VAL A 200 -2.56 12.11 8.02
N ALA A 201 -2.61 11.45 9.16
CA ALA A 201 -2.39 12.05 10.45
C ALA A 201 -1.02 11.63 10.97
N SER A 202 -0.28 12.55 11.59
CA SER A 202 0.99 12.20 12.23
C SER A 202 1.16 12.87 13.59
N ARG A 203 1.90 12.20 14.47
CA ARG A 203 2.24 12.69 15.80
C ARG A 203 3.67 12.31 16.14
N THR A 204 4.37 13.23 16.79
CA THR A 204 5.77 13.05 17.18
C THR A 204 5.90 12.87 18.68
N PHE A 205 6.74 11.93 19.08
CA PHE A 205 7.08 11.61 20.47
C PHE A 205 8.56 11.83 20.71
N ILE A 206 8.89 12.27 21.92
CA ILE A 206 10.27 12.32 22.40
C ILE A 206 10.46 11.15 23.34
N SER A 207 11.35 10.22 22.98
CA SER A 207 11.71 9.05 23.79
C SER A 207 13.21 9.07 24.07
N GLY A 208 13.58 9.58 25.24
CA GLY A 208 14.99 9.84 25.56
C GLY A 208 15.60 10.87 24.60
N ASP A 209 16.60 10.44 23.84
CA ASP A 209 17.27 11.25 22.82
C ASP A 209 16.62 11.16 21.43
N ASP A 210 15.65 10.26 21.25
CA ASP A 210 15.00 10.04 19.96
C ASP A 210 13.75 10.88 19.82
N VAL A 211 13.54 11.36 18.60
CA VAL A 211 12.28 11.94 18.14
C VAL A 211 11.68 10.94 17.18
N ILE A 212 10.55 10.33 17.56
CA ILE A 212 9.88 9.28 16.82
C ILE A 212 8.59 9.83 16.22
N SER A 213 8.39 9.66 14.93
CA SER A 213 7.16 9.99 14.21
C SER A 213 6.28 8.76 14.09
N VAL A 214 4.99 8.91 14.42
CA VAL A 214 3.93 7.94 14.17
C VAL A 214 3.01 8.56 13.13
N SER A 215 2.94 7.94 11.95
CA SER A 215 2.14 8.40 10.81
C SER A 215 1.12 7.35 10.44
N LEU A 216 -0.16 7.69 10.51
CA LEU A 216 -1.27 6.87 10.08
C LEU A 216 -1.89 7.47 8.81
N GLU A 217 -1.77 6.77 7.70
CA GLU A 217 -2.50 7.04 6.46
C GLU A 217 -3.78 6.20 6.44
N VAL A 218 -4.90 6.84 6.09
CA VAL A 218 -6.20 6.20 5.84
C VAL A 218 -6.61 6.51 4.41
N HIS A 219 -7.04 5.50 3.66
CA HIS A 219 -7.40 5.68 2.25
C HIS A 219 -8.49 4.71 1.78
N ASP A 220 -9.13 5.05 0.67
CA ASP A 220 -10.19 4.26 0.02
C ASP A 220 -9.66 3.27 -1.05
N GLY A 221 -8.34 3.25 -1.25
CA GLY A 221 -7.70 2.38 -2.24
C GLY A 221 -7.90 0.88 -2.01
N GLY A 222 -8.22 0.18 -3.10
CA GLY A 222 -8.51 -1.26 -3.13
C GLY A 222 -7.44 -2.10 -3.84
N LYS A 223 -6.68 -2.84 -3.04
CA LYS A 223 -6.43 -4.30 -3.03
C LYS A 223 -5.17 -4.47 -2.19
N ALA A 224 -5.32 -5.08 -1.00
CA ALA A 224 -4.18 -5.43 -0.16
C ALA A 224 -3.13 -6.13 -1.03
N PRO A 225 -1.87 -5.71 -1.00
CA PRO A 225 -0.87 -6.25 -1.90
C PRO A 225 -0.76 -7.77 -1.71
N LYS A 226 -0.35 -8.49 -2.75
CA LYS A 226 -0.03 -9.92 -2.67
C LYS A 226 1.28 -10.07 -1.88
N VAL A 227 1.18 -10.02 -0.56
CA VAL A 227 2.31 -9.93 0.38
C VAL A 227 2.66 -11.26 1.04
N LEU A 228 1.82 -12.30 0.95
CA LEU A 228 2.29 -13.66 1.21
C LEU A 228 2.93 -14.20 -0.06
N ARG A 229 4.13 -14.76 0.07
CA ARG A 229 4.82 -15.44 -1.04
C ARG A 229 5.46 -16.71 -0.54
N ILE A 230 5.37 -17.75 -1.34
CA ILE A 230 6.24 -18.91 -1.18
C ILE A 230 7.68 -18.44 -1.40
N THR A 231 8.58 -18.81 -0.51
CA THR A 231 10.02 -18.50 -0.57
C THR A 231 10.84 -19.74 -0.89
N GLU A 232 10.44 -20.90 -0.35
CA GLU A 232 11.13 -22.16 -0.59
C GLU A 232 10.16 -23.34 -0.49
N ILE A 233 10.39 -24.41 -1.26
CA ILE A 233 9.71 -25.69 -1.08
C ILE A 233 10.69 -26.86 -1.11
N SER A 234 10.38 -27.92 -0.36
CA SER A 234 11.09 -29.20 -0.43
C SER A 234 10.13 -30.31 -0.86
N PRO A 235 10.08 -30.64 -2.18
CA PRO A 235 9.31 -31.77 -2.68
C PRO A 235 9.92 -33.13 -2.35
N ARG A 236 11.22 -33.18 -2.05
CA ARG A 236 11.95 -34.43 -1.81
C ARG A 236 12.97 -34.35 -0.68
N PRO A 237 12.54 -34.13 0.57
CA PRO A 237 13.43 -34.13 1.73
C PRO A 237 14.21 -35.44 1.89
N SER A 238 15.43 -35.38 2.42
CA SER A 238 16.24 -36.58 2.68
C SER A 238 15.70 -37.45 3.82
N ASN A 239 16.10 -38.73 3.82
CA ASN A 239 15.85 -39.68 4.92
C ASN A 239 14.38 -39.86 5.34
N GLY A 240 13.42 -39.55 4.47
CA GLY A 240 11.99 -39.65 4.78
C GLY A 240 11.47 -38.53 5.68
N ALA A 241 12.21 -37.42 5.79
CA ALA A 241 11.72 -36.19 6.42
C ALA A 241 10.45 -35.67 5.70
N PRO A 242 9.61 -34.90 6.40
CA PRO A 242 8.37 -34.38 5.83
C PRO A 242 8.60 -33.36 4.72
N GLU A 243 7.78 -33.42 3.66
CA GLU A 243 7.72 -32.37 2.65
C GLU A 243 7.28 -31.06 3.30
N TRP A 244 7.74 -29.94 2.76
CA TRP A 244 7.38 -28.64 3.31
C TRP A 244 7.32 -27.52 2.27
N ILE A 245 6.54 -26.50 2.62
CA ILE A 245 6.38 -25.24 1.87
C ILE A 245 6.64 -24.12 2.87
N GLU A 246 7.54 -23.21 2.53
CA GLU A 246 7.80 -22.00 3.28
C GLU A 246 7.09 -20.81 2.63
N VAL A 247 6.42 -20.00 3.44
CA VAL A 247 5.77 -18.76 3.02
C VAL A 247 6.19 -17.62 3.93
N GLN A 248 6.60 -16.50 3.34
CA GLN A 248 6.91 -15.28 4.08
C GLN A 248 5.79 -14.25 3.95
N ASN A 249 5.51 -13.55 5.05
CA ASN A 249 4.66 -12.36 5.08
C ASN A 249 5.51 -11.09 4.93
N TYR A 250 5.38 -10.42 3.78
CA TYR A 250 6.06 -9.16 3.50
C TYR A 250 5.33 -7.91 4.01
N ASN A 251 4.20 -8.05 4.71
CA ASN A 251 3.54 -6.93 5.38
C ASN A 251 4.08 -6.75 6.80
N GLY A 252 4.07 -5.52 7.31
CA GLY A 252 4.32 -5.26 8.73
C GLY A 252 3.22 -5.76 9.66
N PHE A 253 1.99 -5.92 9.18
CA PHE A 253 0.88 -6.52 9.95
C PHE A 253 0.75 -8.03 9.73
N ALA A 254 0.14 -8.69 10.70
CA ALA A 254 -0.26 -10.08 10.56
C ALA A 254 -1.31 -10.25 9.45
N LEU A 255 -1.29 -11.39 8.78
CA LEU A 255 -2.23 -11.70 7.70
C LEU A 255 -2.97 -13.00 7.98
N SER A 256 -4.28 -12.95 7.78
CA SER A 256 -5.13 -14.13 7.81
C SER A 256 -4.83 -15.05 6.61
N LEU A 257 -4.84 -16.35 6.88
CA LEU A 257 -4.81 -17.38 5.83
C LEU A 257 -6.20 -17.65 5.24
N LYS A 258 -7.27 -17.07 5.78
CA LYS A 258 -8.61 -17.22 5.19
C LYS A 258 -8.62 -16.75 3.73
N GLY A 259 -9.11 -17.61 2.84
CA GLY A 259 -9.16 -17.33 1.41
C GLY A 259 -7.87 -17.65 0.65
N TRP A 260 -6.79 -18.01 1.35
CA TRP A 260 -5.58 -18.54 0.75
C TRP A 260 -5.71 -20.04 0.49
N SER A 261 -5.20 -20.50 -0.65
CA SER A 261 -5.20 -21.92 -0.99
C SER A 261 -3.91 -22.36 -1.63
N PHE A 262 -3.57 -23.62 -1.40
CA PHE A 262 -2.57 -24.32 -2.17
C PHE A 262 -3.23 -25.31 -3.12
N GLU A 263 -2.68 -25.41 -4.32
CA GLU A 263 -3.08 -26.41 -5.30
C GLU A 263 -1.81 -27.08 -5.82
N ARG A 264 -1.79 -28.41 -5.76
CA ARG A 264 -0.71 -29.21 -6.33
C ARG A 264 -1.22 -30.13 -7.42
N SER A 265 -0.36 -30.42 -8.38
CA SER A 265 -0.60 -31.46 -9.38
C SER A 265 0.70 -32.09 -9.82
N GLY A 266 0.74 -33.42 -9.91
CA GLY A 266 1.89 -34.19 -10.38
C GLY A 266 1.49 -35.59 -10.82
N THR A 267 2.45 -36.50 -10.94
CA THR A 267 2.20 -37.92 -11.23
C THR A 267 1.52 -38.63 -10.05
N ALA A 268 1.75 -38.15 -8.82
CA ALA A 268 1.03 -38.57 -7.60
C ALA A 268 -0.45 -38.13 -7.56
N GLY A 269 -0.92 -37.33 -8.53
CA GLY A 269 -2.28 -36.81 -8.61
C GLY A 269 -2.36 -35.30 -8.35
N SER A 270 -3.59 -34.80 -8.15
CA SER A 270 -3.86 -33.40 -7.85
C SER A 270 -4.61 -33.27 -6.54
N SER A 271 -4.33 -32.21 -5.78
CA SER A 271 -5.00 -31.89 -4.53
C SER A 271 -5.02 -30.39 -4.32
N ASP A 272 -6.11 -29.90 -3.75
CA ASP A 272 -6.31 -28.49 -3.42
C ASP A 272 -6.64 -28.39 -1.93
N TYR A 273 -6.08 -27.40 -1.24
CA TYR A 273 -6.34 -27.13 0.16
C TYR A 273 -6.63 -25.64 0.35
N LEU A 274 -7.82 -25.32 0.86
CA LEU A 274 -8.28 -23.97 1.16
C LEU A 274 -8.24 -23.73 2.67
N TYR A 275 -7.48 -22.72 3.10
CA TYR A 275 -7.47 -22.28 4.47
C TYR A 275 -8.74 -21.50 4.81
N LYS A 276 -9.33 -21.85 5.95
CA LYS A 276 -10.50 -21.18 6.52
C LYS A 276 -10.15 -20.35 7.75
N ASP A 277 -8.99 -20.65 8.33
CA ASP A 277 -8.41 -20.06 9.53
C ASP A 277 -6.88 -20.10 9.41
N GLY A 278 -6.21 -19.53 10.42
CA GLY A 278 -4.76 -19.37 10.45
C GLY A 278 -4.34 -17.92 10.22
N VAL A 279 -3.17 -17.59 10.74
CA VAL A 279 -2.58 -16.24 10.71
C VAL A 279 -1.05 -16.34 10.67
N ILE A 280 -0.42 -15.47 9.89
CA ILE A 280 1.04 -15.34 9.82
C ILE A 280 1.41 -13.94 10.34
N PRO A 281 2.26 -13.80 11.38
CA PRO A 281 2.75 -12.50 11.83
C PRO A 281 3.36 -11.66 10.70
N GLY A 282 3.31 -10.34 10.85
CA GLY A 282 3.98 -9.39 9.98
C GLY A 282 5.49 -9.61 9.96
N GLY A 283 6.09 -9.62 8.76
CA GLY A 283 7.48 -9.98 8.54
C GLY A 283 7.82 -11.46 8.81
N GLY A 284 6.86 -12.24 9.31
CA GLY A 284 7.07 -13.60 9.78
C GLY A 284 7.11 -14.64 8.68
N ILE A 285 7.60 -15.83 9.04
CA ILE A 285 7.69 -17.00 8.18
C ILE A 285 6.72 -18.06 8.68
N ALA A 286 5.94 -18.64 7.77
CA ALA A 286 5.10 -19.80 8.01
C ALA A 286 5.69 -21.02 7.31
N LEU A 287 5.86 -22.11 8.08
CA LEU A 287 6.28 -23.39 7.54
C LEU A 287 5.10 -24.35 7.50
N PHE A 288 4.70 -24.77 6.30
CA PHE A 288 3.69 -25.80 6.11
C PHE A 288 4.40 -27.13 5.94
N SER A 289 4.14 -28.11 6.80
CA SER A 289 4.87 -29.38 6.82
C SER A 289 3.94 -30.59 6.73
N GLY A 290 4.45 -31.66 6.12
CA GLY A 290 3.84 -32.99 6.14
C GLY A 290 3.87 -33.68 7.51
N ASP A 291 4.73 -33.24 8.42
CA ASP A 291 4.73 -33.66 9.84
C ASP A 291 5.44 -32.61 10.69
N PRO A 292 4.71 -31.64 11.26
CA PRO A 292 5.30 -30.58 12.08
C PRO A 292 6.12 -31.06 13.28
N ASN A 293 5.89 -32.29 13.78
CA ASN A 293 6.61 -32.78 14.96
C ASN A 293 8.04 -33.24 14.64
N SER A 294 8.31 -33.61 13.39
CA SER A 294 9.64 -34.06 12.92
C SER A 294 10.33 -33.06 11.99
N GLN A 295 9.66 -31.96 11.65
CA GLN A 295 10.17 -30.89 10.80
C GLN A 295 11.19 -30.01 11.54
N GLU A 296 12.32 -29.71 10.87
CA GLU A 296 13.18 -28.60 11.28
C GLU A 296 12.49 -27.27 10.95
N ILE A 297 12.33 -26.40 11.95
CA ILE A 297 11.49 -25.19 11.84
C ILE A 297 12.28 -23.88 11.70
N GLY A 298 13.60 -23.90 11.88
CA GLY A 298 14.45 -22.70 11.84
C GLY A 298 13.89 -21.55 12.70
N ASN A 299 13.75 -20.38 12.07
CA ASN A 299 13.14 -19.17 12.65
C ASN A 299 11.66 -19.00 12.25
N ALA A 300 10.97 -20.06 11.80
CA ALA A 300 9.56 -19.98 11.44
C ALA A 300 8.71 -19.49 12.63
N SER A 301 7.90 -18.46 12.37
CA SER A 301 7.03 -17.86 13.38
C SER A 301 5.82 -18.74 13.70
N VAL A 302 5.34 -19.49 12.70
CA VAL A 302 4.21 -20.43 12.81
C VAL A 302 4.45 -21.66 11.94
N VAL A 303 3.94 -22.81 12.38
CA VAL A 303 4.04 -24.08 11.65
C VAL A 303 2.64 -24.68 11.50
N TYR A 304 2.31 -25.09 10.27
CA TYR A 304 1.00 -25.65 9.91
C TYR A 304 1.12 -27.10 9.43
N ASP A 305 0.19 -27.94 9.88
CA ASP A 305 0.13 -29.35 9.50
C ASP A 305 -0.66 -29.52 8.19
N LEU A 306 0.06 -29.77 7.09
CA LEU A 306 -0.53 -30.18 5.82
C LEU A 306 -0.43 -31.68 5.55
N GLY A 307 0.20 -32.45 6.44
CA GLY A 307 0.24 -33.91 6.36
C GLY A 307 -1.09 -34.54 6.74
N SER A 308 -1.74 -34.01 7.78
CA SER A 308 -3.06 -34.47 8.24
C SER A 308 -4.16 -34.36 7.18
N THR A 309 -3.96 -33.49 6.19
CA THR A 309 -4.88 -33.26 5.07
C THR A 309 -4.59 -34.15 3.86
N GLY A 310 -3.43 -34.82 3.84
CA GLY A 310 -2.90 -35.54 2.69
C GLY A 310 -2.34 -34.64 1.59
N PHE A 311 -2.19 -33.33 1.86
CA PHE A 311 -1.62 -32.41 0.89
C PHE A 311 -0.11 -32.58 0.80
N LEU A 312 0.61 -32.59 1.92
CA LEU A 312 2.06 -32.84 1.98
C LEU A 312 2.38 -34.26 2.44
N GLY A 313 3.48 -34.79 1.92
CA GLY A 313 3.97 -36.14 2.20
C GLY A 313 4.95 -36.22 3.37
N VAL A 314 5.15 -37.43 3.88
CA VAL A 314 6.19 -37.80 4.85
C VAL A 314 6.65 -39.23 4.61
N GLY A 315 7.94 -39.51 4.80
CA GLY A 315 8.51 -40.83 4.58
C GLY A 315 8.42 -41.27 3.12
N SER A 316 7.66 -42.35 2.86
CA SER A 316 7.45 -42.87 1.50
C SER A 316 6.21 -42.31 0.80
N VAL A 317 5.42 -41.49 1.49
CA VAL A 317 4.25 -40.82 0.91
C VAL A 317 4.72 -39.53 0.28
N SER A 318 4.51 -39.38 -1.02
CA SER A 318 4.83 -38.16 -1.78
C SER A 318 3.55 -37.37 -2.01
N GLY A 319 3.55 -36.11 -1.60
CA GLY A 319 2.50 -35.13 -1.84
C GLY A 319 2.83 -34.29 -3.06
N LEU A 320 3.88 -33.49 -2.97
CA LEU A 320 4.28 -32.53 -4.02
C LEU A 320 4.72 -33.21 -5.33
N ASP A 321 5.16 -34.47 -5.29
CA ASP A 321 5.76 -35.25 -6.38
C ASP A 321 7.26 -34.98 -6.58
N ASP A 322 8.06 -36.03 -6.45
CA ASP A 322 9.52 -35.99 -6.49
C ASP A 322 10.12 -35.79 -7.90
N ASN A 323 9.32 -35.92 -8.96
CA ASN A 323 9.83 -35.98 -10.34
C ASN A 323 9.19 -34.92 -11.25
N THR A 324 7.88 -34.74 -11.18
CA THR A 324 7.20 -33.70 -11.97
C THR A 324 5.99 -33.22 -11.22
N GLY A 325 6.00 -31.94 -10.87
CA GLY A 325 4.96 -31.33 -10.07
C GLY A 325 4.77 -29.87 -10.42
N ARG A 326 3.62 -29.37 -10.00
CA ARG A 326 3.26 -27.96 -10.00
C ARG A 326 2.64 -27.65 -8.66
N LEU A 327 3.09 -26.58 -8.03
CA LEU A 327 2.48 -25.98 -6.86
C LEU A 327 2.00 -24.57 -7.21
N ARG A 328 0.78 -24.23 -6.82
CA ARG A 328 0.23 -22.88 -6.90
C ARG A 328 -0.23 -22.42 -5.53
N MET A 329 0.02 -21.17 -5.24
CA MET A 329 -0.61 -20.44 -4.14
C MET A 329 -1.59 -19.45 -4.73
N LEU A 330 -2.84 -19.49 -4.28
CA LEU A 330 -3.91 -18.61 -4.75
C LEU A 330 -4.54 -17.88 -3.57
N PHE A 331 -5.17 -16.75 -3.87
CA PHE A 331 -5.95 -15.99 -2.92
C PHE A 331 -7.30 -15.60 -3.53
N ALA A 332 -8.38 -15.88 -2.82
CA ALA A 332 -9.74 -15.45 -3.16
C ALA A 332 -10.27 -14.53 -2.05
N GLN A 333 -10.85 -13.40 -2.44
CA GLN A 333 -11.65 -12.59 -1.51
C GLN A 333 -12.99 -13.29 -1.20
N GLU A 334 -13.67 -12.86 -0.13
CA GLU A 334 -14.92 -13.49 0.31
C GLU A 334 -16.04 -13.45 -0.75
N ASP A 335 -15.99 -12.47 -1.66
CA ASP A 335 -16.94 -12.27 -2.76
C ASP A 335 -16.48 -12.87 -4.10
N GLU A 336 -15.25 -13.40 -4.17
CA GLU A 336 -14.67 -13.98 -5.38
C GLU A 336 -14.85 -15.52 -5.40
N GLY A 337 -15.53 -16.04 -6.42
CA GLY A 337 -15.72 -17.49 -6.58
C GLY A 337 -14.50 -18.26 -7.11
N GLN A 338 -13.43 -17.55 -7.50
CA GLN A 338 -12.16 -18.14 -7.96
C GLN A 338 -10.97 -17.32 -7.47
N GLY A 339 -9.95 -18.00 -6.96
CA GLY A 339 -8.73 -17.36 -6.48
C GLY A 339 -7.83 -16.83 -7.60
N SER A 340 -7.21 -15.68 -7.35
CA SER A 340 -6.12 -15.15 -8.18
C SER A 340 -4.82 -15.85 -7.82
N GLN A 341 -4.08 -16.32 -8.84
CA GLN A 341 -2.76 -16.91 -8.64
C GLN A 341 -1.77 -15.86 -8.08
N VAL A 342 -1.05 -16.24 -7.03
CA VAL A 342 -0.01 -15.45 -6.39
C VAL A 342 1.37 -16.04 -6.70
N CYS A 343 1.55 -17.33 -6.40
CA CYS A 343 2.78 -18.07 -6.72
C CYS A 343 2.47 -19.22 -7.68
N LYS A 344 3.44 -19.54 -8.54
CA LYS A 344 3.39 -20.71 -9.42
C LYS A 344 4.79 -21.29 -9.57
N ILE A 345 4.96 -22.51 -9.06
CA ILE A 345 6.19 -23.28 -9.12
C ILE A 345 5.91 -24.51 -9.98
N GLU A 346 6.77 -24.78 -10.95
CA GLU A 346 6.69 -25.96 -11.82
C GLU A 346 8.06 -26.61 -11.92
N TRP A 347 8.10 -27.93 -11.75
CA TRP A 347 9.30 -28.72 -11.92
C TRP A 347 8.99 -29.97 -12.71
N THR A 348 10.02 -30.47 -13.39
CA THR A 348 9.92 -31.62 -14.29
C THR A 348 11.13 -32.54 -14.10
N ALA A 349 11.11 -33.73 -14.69
CA ALA A 349 12.26 -34.63 -14.65
C ALA A 349 13.58 -33.96 -15.13
N SER A 350 13.49 -32.96 -16.03
CA SER A 350 14.64 -32.19 -16.51
C SER A 350 15.08 -31.07 -15.58
N SER A 351 14.23 -30.62 -14.64
CA SER A 351 14.63 -29.66 -13.60
C SER A 351 15.62 -30.28 -12.60
N GLY A 352 15.68 -31.61 -12.52
CA GLY A 352 16.70 -32.32 -11.78
C GLY A 352 16.56 -32.18 -10.26
N ILE A 353 15.33 -32.19 -9.72
CA ILE A 353 15.14 -32.27 -8.27
C ILE A 353 15.68 -33.61 -7.77
N LEU A 354 16.85 -33.54 -7.14
CA LEU A 354 17.47 -34.67 -6.48
C LEU A 354 16.96 -34.78 -5.05
N LEU A 355 17.37 -35.85 -4.36
CA LEU A 355 17.14 -35.97 -2.94
C LEU A 355 17.73 -34.76 -2.21
N ASP A 356 16.97 -34.18 -1.29
CA ASP A 356 17.35 -33.01 -0.48
C ASP A 356 17.47 -31.70 -1.25
N ASN A 357 17.07 -31.66 -2.53
CA ASN A 357 16.98 -30.39 -3.24
C ASN A 357 15.70 -29.65 -2.86
N THR A 358 15.80 -28.33 -2.82
CA THR A 358 14.67 -27.42 -2.68
C THR A 358 14.51 -26.56 -3.92
N ILE A 359 13.37 -25.89 -4.03
CA ILE A 359 13.12 -24.86 -5.04
C ILE A 359 12.93 -23.55 -4.32
N VAL A 360 13.81 -22.59 -4.60
CA VAL A 360 13.91 -21.30 -3.90
C VAL A 360 13.48 -20.18 -4.84
N TRP A 361 12.76 -19.20 -4.29
CA TRP A 361 12.37 -18.00 -4.99
C TRP A 361 13.57 -17.06 -5.19
N ASN A 362 13.80 -16.62 -6.42
CA ASN A 362 14.97 -15.80 -6.77
C ASN A 362 14.72 -14.28 -6.76
N GLY A 363 13.57 -13.85 -6.23
CA GLY A 363 13.17 -12.43 -6.18
C GLY A 363 12.42 -11.93 -7.43
N GLY A 364 12.31 -12.73 -8.49
CA GLY A 364 11.49 -12.40 -9.67
C GLY A 364 9.98 -12.45 -9.41
N PRO A 365 9.11 -12.13 -10.38
CA PRO A 365 7.66 -12.20 -10.17
C PRO A 365 7.19 -13.64 -9.83
N PRO A 366 6.65 -13.90 -8.61
CA PRO A 366 6.47 -15.27 -8.09
C PRO A 366 5.46 -16.13 -8.87
N SER A 367 4.63 -15.50 -9.72
CA SER A 367 3.71 -16.21 -10.62
C SER A 367 4.38 -16.73 -11.90
N GLN A 368 5.64 -16.39 -12.14
CA GLN A 368 6.41 -16.77 -13.33
C GLN A 368 7.31 -17.96 -13.03
N SER A 369 7.41 -18.90 -13.96
CA SER A 369 8.22 -20.11 -13.80
C SER A 369 9.72 -19.81 -13.72
N GLY A 370 10.20 -18.73 -14.33
CA GLY A 370 11.61 -18.31 -14.28
C GLY A 370 12.04 -17.64 -12.98
N SER A 371 11.16 -17.56 -11.98
CA SER A 371 11.45 -16.95 -10.69
C SER A 371 11.85 -17.96 -9.61
N TRP A 372 12.20 -19.18 -10.03
CA TRP A 372 12.43 -20.32 -9.14
C TRP A 372 13.68 -21.06 -9.57
N ASP A 373 14.62 -21.20 -8.64
CA ASP A 373 15.89 -21.88 -8.84
C ASP A 373 15.98 -23.11 -7.94
N VAL A 374 16.66 -24.15 -8.41
CA VAL A 374 16.91 -25.36 -7.61
C VAL A 374 18.12 -25.13 -6.72
N SER A 375 17.97 -25.38 -5.42
CA SER A 375 19.04 -25.34 -4.41
C SER A 375 19.33 -26.74 -3.88
N ASP A 376 20.57 -26.98 -3.48
CA ASP A 376 21.04 -28.20 -2.80
C ASP A 376 21.27 -27.98 -1.29
N SER A 377 20.88 -26.82 -0.79
CA SER A 377 21.05 -26.40 0.60
C SER A 377 19.69 -26.00 1.17
N PRO A 378 18.90 -26.94 1.72
CA PRO A 378 17.60 -26.66 2.32
C PRO A 378 17.72 -25.69 3.50
N THR A 379 16.84 -24.68 3.54
CA THR A 379 16.84 -23.65 4.58
C THR A 379 15.46 -23.46 5.23
N PRO A 380 14.86 -24.52 5.82
CA PRO A 380 13.51 -24.43 6.36
C PRO A 380 13.42 -23.41 7.52
N GLY A 381 12.62 -22.37 7.33
CA GLY A 381 12.37 -21.33 8.33
C GLY A 381 13.42 -20.22 8.37
N GLU A 382 14.27 -20.05 7.34
CA GLU A 382 15.43 -19.14 7.39
C GLU A 382 15.40 -18.01 6.34
N ALA A 383 14.27 -17.81 5.65
CA ALA A 383 14.06 -16.92 4.49
C ALA A 383 14.94 -15.66 4.36
#